data_AF-A0A423XKN7-F1
#
_entry.id   AF-A0A423XKN7-F1
#
_cell.length_a   1.000
_cell.length_b   1.000
_cell.length_c   1.000
_cell.angle_alpha   90.00
_cell.angle_beta   90.00
_cell.angle_gamma   90.00
#
_symmetry.space_group_name_H-M   'P 1'
#
loop_
_entity.id
_entity.type
_entity.pdbx_description
1 polymer ?
#
loop_
_entity_poly.entity_id
_entity_poly.type
_entity_poly.pdbx_seq_one_letter_code
_entity_poly.pdbx_strand_id
1 'polypeptide(L)'
;MRITVPGQESLLAPPGQPGDLQLRGKVVFDSYYRDPEATAEAFTTDGWFLTGDQGLIDAEGYLSLTGRAKDIVNINGAKFSMSHIQSALDQALSHMVVRLFAFASRAAHTEQVTVAYIPKDRDPRSNDIVSIEKIAFETCHLHSGTGPVIFSLREESIPLLPTSSLGKVSRSKLRTLYESGTFSRDIDAHSNVLKQFKEPTHRLGAIEISDTESLLIELLAELQRVNSSSISVQTSIFELGFSSIDVIRLKLLISHRLGITVPVTTLIKQPTPSALAKAIRPCCADDLSSGVLNPGYDPVVVFKETGSKTPLWLVHPGIGEVLVFVGLAQNMGDDDRPVYALRARGFEPGQERFKSIEEAVDIYISAIRKRQPQRPYAIAGYSYGTMLAFEITKRLEAADGSGTVQFLGSFNLPPHIKTRMKQLVWNNCLLHLVYFLGLTTEEDAEKIEGSDFQAMDRDSALTYILDLSDAERMHELGLDRPGLVRWTDVAYDLPRMATQYDPHGEVDVLDVFYAKPLKAAAPNKEEWRNKHLSKWEDYSL
;
A
#
# COMPACT_ATOMS: atom_id res chain seq x y z
N MET A 1 -20.52 34.07 -3.96
CA MET A 1 -19.74 32.84 -4.21
C MET A 1 -20.43 31.68 -3.52
N ARG A 2 -20.26 30.45 -4.00
CA ARG A 2 -20.73 29.22 -3.33
C ARG A 2 -19.74 28.08 -3.55
N ILE A 3 -19.73 27.12 -2.63
CA ILE A 3 -19.04 25.84 -2.79
C ILE A 3 -20.09 24.77 -3.04
N THR A 4 -19.92 23.98 -4.11
CA THR A 4 -20.82 22.88 -4.44
C THR A 4 -20.13 21.53 -4.27
N VAL A 5 -20.90 20.47 -4.01
CA VAL A 5 -20.38 19.11 -3.98
C VAL A 5 -19.69 18.81 -5.33
N PRO A 6 -18.47 18.24 -5.34
CA PRO A 6 -17.73 18.01 -6.57
C PRO A 6 -18.54 17.29 -7.65
N GLY A 7 -18.61 17.89 -8.85
CA GLY A 7 -19.35 17.34 -9.98
C GLY A 7 -20.89 17.43 -9.86
N GLN A 8 -21.42 18.07 -8.82
CA GLN A 8 -22.84 18.35 -8.65
C GLN A 8 -23.09 19.87 -8.58
N GLU A 9 -23.26 20.49 -9.74
CA GLU A 9 -23.25 21.95 -9.93
C GLU A 9 -24.28 22.73 -9.09
N SER A 10 -25.35 22.07 -8.61
CA SER A 10 -26.44 22.72 -7.88
C SER A 10 -26.53 22.33 -6.40
N LEU A 11 -25.75 21.36 -5.92
CA LEU A 11 -25.79 20.91 -4.52
C LEU A 11 -24.71 21.61 -3.71
N LEU A 12 -25.10 22.37 -2.68
CA LEU A 12 -24.14 23.06 -1.81
C LEU A 12 -23.35 22.07 -0.95
N ALA A 13 -22.04 22.29 -0.85
CA ALA A 13 -21.21 21.57 0.11
C ALA A 13 -21.48 22.08 1.53
N PRO A 14 -21.46 21.21 2.56
CA PRO A 14 -21.53 21.64 3.96
C PRO A 14 -20.37 22.58 4.36
N PRO A 15 -20.55 23.46 5.36
CA PRO A 15 -19.46 24.28 5.87
C PRO A 15 -18.24 23.46 6.27
N GLY A 16 -17.04 23.94 5.92
CA GLY A 16 -15.77 23.28 6.16
C GLY A 16 -15.45 22.13 5.20
N GLN A 17 -16.37 21.73 4.30
CA GLN A 17 -16.10 20.67 3.33
C GLN A 17 -15.60 21.23 1.99
N PRO A 18 -14.58 20.60 1.37
CA PRO A 18 -14.09 20.99 0.06
C PRO A 18 -15.09 20.68 -1.05
N GLY A 19 -15.16 21.57 -2.03
CA GLY A 19 -16.02 21.43 -3.21
C GLY A 19 -15.64 22.39 -4.33
N ASP A 20 -16.46 22.46 -5.36
CA ASP A 20 -16.21 23.31 -6.53
C ASP A 20 -16.63 24.76 -6.25
N LEU A 21 -15.73 25.71 -6.49
CA LEU A 21 -15.99 27.12 -6.28
C LEU A 21 -16.74 27.72 -7.48
N GLN A 22 -17.87 28.34 -7.21
CA GLN A 22 -18.68 29.03 -8.20
C GLN A 22 -18.92 30.50 -7.82
N LEU A 23 -18.90 31.37 -8.82
CA LEU A 23 -19.03 32.82 -8.63
C LEU A 23 -20.25 33.36 -9.38
N ARG A 24 -20.86 34.41 -8.83
CA ARG A 24 -21.93 35.17 -9.49
C ARG A 24 -21.90 36.60 -8.98
N GLY A 25 -22.09 37.57 -9.87
CA GLY A 25 -22.11 38.99 -9.56
C GLY A 25 -21.52 39.84 -10.67
N LYS A 26 -21.54 41.17 -10.47
CA LYS A 26 -21.16 42.18 -11.48
C LYS A 26 -19.72 42.10 -11.98
N VAL A 27 -18.86 41.34 -11.31
CA VAL A 27 -17.43 41.18 -11.65
C VAL A 27 -17.16 39.98 -12.55
N VAL A 28 -18.16 39.13 -12.78
CA VAL A 28 -18.07 37.99 -13.70
C VAL A 28 -18.38 38.52 -15.10
N PHE A 29 -17.57 38.12 -16.09
CA PHE A 29 -17.76 38.50 -17.49
C PHE A 29 -19.03 37.87 -18.07
N ASP A 30 -19.61 38.47 -19.11
CA ASP A 30 -20.88 37.99 -19.67
C ASP A 30 -20.73 36.84 -20.68
N SER A 31 -19.63 36.83 -21.45
CA SER A 31 -19.35 35.78 -22.44
C SER A 31 -17.89 35.77 -22.91
N TYR A 32 -17.47 34.63 -23.47
CA TYR A 32 -16.24 34.56 -24.26
C TYR A 32 -16.48 35.13 -25.67
N TYR A 33 -15.54 35.97 -26.13
CA TYR A 33 -15.67 36.68 -27.39
C TYR A 33 -15.76 35.71 -28.59
N ARG A 34 -16.92 35.70 -29.26
CA ARG A 34 -17.22 34.85 -30.42
C ARG A 34 -17.10 33.34 -30.16
N ASP A 35 -17.25 32.91 -28.92
CA ASP A 35 -17.20 31.50 -28.54
C ASP A 35 -18.44 31.12 -27.70
N PRO A 36 -19.58 30.87 -28.36
CA PRO A 36 -20.84 30.57 -27.67
C PRO A 36 -20.81 29.21 -26.96
N GLU A 37 -20.01 28.26 -27.44
CA GLU A 37 -19.86 26.93 -26.85
C GLU A 37 -19.08 27.02 -25.54
N ALA A 38 -17.89 27.64 -25.54
CA ALA A 38 -17.13 27.87 -24.31
C ALA A 38 -17.89 28.76 -23.32
N THR A 39 -18.73 29.69 -23.82
CA THR A 39 -19.61 30.49 -22.96
C THR A 39 -20.68 29.62 -22.30
N ALA A 40 -21.33 28.72 -23.02
CA ALA A 40 -22.31 27.82 -22.42
C ALA A 40 -21.65 26.86 -21.40
N GLU A 41 -20.45 26.34 -21.68
CA GLU A 41 -19.73 25.45 -20.76
C GLU A 41 -19.23 26.12 -19.48
N ALA A 42 -18.98 27.43 -19.50
CA ALA A 42 -18.43 28.15 -18.36
C ALA A 42 -19.48 28.54 -17.30
N PHE A 43 -20.76 28.37 -17.59
CA PHE A 43 -21.84 28.75 -16.70
C PHE A 43 -22.80 27.58 -16.45
N THR A 44 -23.17 27.39 -15.20
CA THR A 44 -24.26 26.48 -14.82
C THR A 44 -25.59 26.97 -15.40
N THR A 45 -26.58 26.09 -15.54
CA THR A 45 -27.93 26.45 -15.98
C THR A 45 -28.62 27.52 -15.12
N ASP A 46 -28.26 27.66 -13.84
CA ASP A 46 -28.77 28.70 -12.93
C ASP A 46 -27.90 29.99 -12.88
N GLY A 47 -26.99 30.16 -13.85
CA GLY A 47 -26.27 31.42 -14.11
C GLY A 47 -25.07 31.67 -13.19
N TRP A 48 -24.46 30.64 -12.62
CA TRP A 48 -23.20 30.72 -11.89
C TRP A 48 -22.02 30.39 -12.78
N PHE A 49 -20.95 31.17 -12.65
CA PHE A 49 -19.69 30.93 -13.35
C PHE A 49 -18.88 29.84 -12.65
N LEU A 50 -18.51 28.82 -13.43
CA LEU A 50 -17.68 27.70 -13.03
C LEU A 50 -16.20 28.13 -13.07
N THR A 51 -15.61 28.39 -11.91
CA THR A 51 -14.21 28.88 -11.85
C THR A 51 -13.19 27.80 -12.23
N GLY A 52 -13.56 26.53 -12.06
CA GLY A 52 -12.66 25.38 -12.14
C GLY A 52 -11.73 25.22 -10.93
N ASP A 53 -11.78 26.14 -9.96
CA ASP A 53 -11.07 26.06 -8.69
C ASP A 53 -11.91 25.30 -7.65
N GLN A 54 -11.22 24.64 -6.71
CA GLN A 54 -11.82 24.01 -5.54
C GLN A 54 -11.50 24.80 -4.28
N GLY A 55 -12.42 24.77 -3.33
CA GLY A 55 -12.25 25.42 -2.04
C GLY A 55 -13.28 24.96 -1.01
N LEU A 56 -13.15 25.48 0.20
CA LEU A 56 -14.12 25.32 1.28
C LEU A 56 -14.40 26.67 1.92
N ILE A 57 -15.62 26.83 2.45
CA ILE A 57 -15.99 27.98 3.28
C ILE A 57 -16.18 27.45 4.71
N ASP A 58 -15.42 27.96 5.67
CA ASP A 58 -15.52 27.55 7.07
C ASP A 58 -16.79 28.12 7.75
N ALA A 59 -16.99 27.77 9.04
CA ALA A 59 -18.18 28.19 9.78
C ALA A 59 -18.24 29.71 9.99
N GLU A 60 -17.07 30.37 9.97
CA GLU A 60 -16.87 31.80 10.09
C GLU A 60 -17.04 32.55 8.76
N GLY A 61 -17.18 31.83 7.65
CA GLY A 61 -17.45 32.37 6.32
C GLY A 61 -16.19 32.70 5.50
N TYR A 62 -15.01 32.27 5.93
CA TYR A 62 -13.77 32.45 5.18
C TYR A 62 -13.60 31.38 4.11
N LEU A 63 -13.21 31.81 2.90
CA LEU A 63 -12.91 30.94 1.78
C LEU A 63 -11.43 30.52 1.80
N SER A 64 -11.18 29.21 1.81
CA SER A 64 -9.86 28.62 1.54
C SER A 64 -9.86 27.91 0.19
N LEU A 65 -8.94 28.28 -0.71
CA LEU A 65 -8.76 27.60 -1.99
C LEU A 65 -7.90 26.35 -1.81
N THR A 66 -8.38 25.20 -2.31
CA THR A 66 -7.77 23.88 -2.08
C THR A 66 -7.25 23.21 -3.35
N GLY A 67 -7.57 23.71 -4.55
CA GLY A 67 -7.04 23.15 -5.78
C GLY A 67 -7.82 23.52 -7.04
N ARG A 68 -7.77 22.65 -8.07
CA ARG A 68 -8.57 22.75 -9.29
C ARG A 68 -9.27 21.44 -9.60
N ALA A 69 -10.52 21.51 -10.03
CA ALA A 69 -11.39 20.35 -10.27
C ALA A 69 -10.88 19.42 -11.40
N LYS A 70 -10.09 19.95 -12.35
CA LYS A 70 -9.56 19.20 -13.51
C LYS A 70 -8.09 18.78 -13.38
N ASP A 71 -7.47 18.87 -12.20
CA ASP A 71 -6.05 18.56 -11.99
C ASP A 71 -5.87 17.22 -11.25
N ILE A 72 -6.43 16.17 -11.84
CA ILE A 72 -6.42 14.79 -11.33
C ILE A 72 -5.53 13.93 -12.24
N VAL A 73 -4.76 13.02 -11.64
CA VAL A 73 -4.09 11.92 -12.34
C VAL A 73 -4.79 10.61 -12.00
N ASN A 74 -5.04 9.77 -13.01
CA ASN A 74 -5.65 8.45 -12.84
C ASN A 74 -4.61 7.34 -13.01
N ILE A 75 -4.20 6.76 -11.88
CA ILE A 75 -3.19 5.70 -11.81
C ILE A 75 -3.88 4.40 -11.40
N ASN A 76 -3.86 3.40 -12.28
CA ASN A 76 -4.49 2.08 -12.08
C ASN A 76 -5.98 2.16 -11.66
N GLY A 77 -6.73 3.15 -12.14
CA GLY A 77 -8.14 3.36 -11.79
C GLY A 77 -8.37 4.22 -10.55
N ALA A 78 -7.34 4.52 -9.77
CA ALA A 78 -7.41 5.40 -8.61
C ALA A 78 -7.10 6.86 -9.00
N LYS A 79 -7.88 7.80 -8.48
CA LYS A 79 -7.79 9.24 -8.77
C LYS A 79 -7.00 9.97 -7.69
N PHE A 80 -5.92 10.66 -8.09
CA PHE A 80 -5.08 11.45 -7.18
C PHE A 80 -5.04 12.92 -7.60
N SER A 81 -4.96 13.83 -6.62
CA SER A 81 -4.85 15.27 -6.86
C SER A 81 -3.41 15.68 -7.16
N MET A 82 -3.17 16.26 -8.34
CA MET A 82 -1.83 16.75 -8.71
C MET A 82 -1.40 17.96 -7.89
N SER A 83 -2.33 18.80 -7.44
CA SER A 83 -2.01 19.92 -6.55
C SER A 83 -1.55 19.47 -5.17
N HIS A 84 -2.11 18.37 -4.65
CA HIS A 84 -1.66 17.79 -3.39
C HIS A 84 -0.23 17.23 -3.51
N ILE A 85 0.04 16.45 -4.56
CA ILE A 85 1.37 15.89 -4.84
C ILE A 85 2.40 17.01 -5.04
N GLN A 86 2.05 18.06 -5.80
CA GLN A 86 2.88 19.25 -5.96
C GLN A 86 3.23 19.87 -4.61
N SER A 87 2.23 20.10 -3.74
CA SER A 87 2.44 20.74 -2.44
C SER A 87 3.36 19.91 -1.52
N ALA A 88 3.20 18.58 -1.53
CA ALA A 88 4.04 17.68 -0.76
C ALA A 88 5.50 17.72 -1.26
N LEU A 89 5.70 17.69 -2.58
CA LEU A 89 7.02 17.81 -3.19
C LEU A 89 7.66 19.17 -2.89
N ASP A 90 6.90 20.27 -3.00
CA ASP A 90 7.38 21.62 -2.67
C ASP A 90 7.84 21.69 -1.22
N GLN A 91 7.09 21.09 -0.29
CA GLN A 91 7.50 21.01 1.12
C GLN A 91 8.80 20.21 1.30
N ALA A 92 8.89 19.02 0.69
CA ALA A 92 10.04 18.13 0.83
C ALA A 92 11.33 18.68 0.18
N LEU A 93 11.21 19.37 -0.96
CA LEU A 93 12.34 19.75 -1.81
C LEU A 93 12.64 21.25 -1.86
N SER A 94 11.86 22.10 -1.16
CA SER A 94 12.04 23.57 -1.14
C SER A 94 13.48 24.05 -0.88
N HIS A 95 14.26 23.28 -0.12
CA HIS A 95 15.64 23.63 0.20
C HIS A 95 16.66 23.16 -0.84
N MET A 96 16.27 22.28 -1.78
CA MET A 96 17.17 21.68 -2.78
C MET A 96 16.92 22.18 -4.21
N VAL A 97 15.69 22.60 -4.53
CA VAL A 97 15.31 23.05 -5.87
C VAL A 97 14.81 24.50 -5.86
N VAL A 98 14.95 25.21 -6.99
CA VAL A 98 14.38 26.57 -7.17
C VAL A 98 12.88 26.48 -7.40
N ARG A 99 12.47 25.54 -8.26
CA ARG A 99 11.07 25.23 -8.58
C ARG A 99 10.97 23.78 -9.03
N LEU A 100 9.82 23.18 -8.81
CA LEU A 100 9.44 21.89 -9.39
C LEU A 100 8.03 21.95 -9.97
N PHE A 101 7.75 21.08 -10.91
CA PHE A 101 6.48 20.95 -11.61
C PHE A 101 6.07 19.49 -11.62
N ALA A 102 5.02 19.16 -10.87
CA ALA A 102 4.36 17.86 -10.94
C ALA A 102 3.21 17.92 -11.94
N PHE A 103 3.14 16.95 -12.86
CA PHE A 103 2.08 16.82 -13.86
C PHE A 103 1.82 15.35 -14.20
N ALA A 104 0.63 15.05 -14.72
CA ALA A 104 0.29 13.73 -15.24
C ALA A 104 0.93 13.51 -16.62
N SER A 105 1.49 12.32 -16.86
CA SER A 105 1.91 11.86 -18.19
C SER A 105 1.37 10.46 -18.48
N ARG A 106 1.34 10.08 -19.75
CA ARG A 106 0.87 8.75 -20.16
C ARG A 106 1.92 7.65 -19.88
N ALA A 107 1.51 6.60 -19.18
CA ALA A 107 2.16 5.29 -19.13
C ALA A 107 1.36 4.28 -19.98
N ALA A 108 1.95 3.14 -20.34
CA ALA A 108 1.42 2.20 -21.37
C ALA A 108 -0.12 1.98 -21.32
N HIS A 109 -0.67 1.73 -20.14
CA HIS A 109 -2.11 1.46 -19.93
C HIS A 109 -2.76 2.36 -18.86
N THR A 110 -2.07 3.39 -18.37
CA THR A 110 -2.54 4.27 -17.28
C THR A 110 -1.84 5.64 -17.32
N GLU A 111 -2.14 6.53 -16.37
CA GLU A 111 -1.34 7.74 -16.17
C GLU A 111 -0.30 7.52 -15.06
N GLN A 112 0.76 8.32 -15.08
CA GLN A 112 1.78 8.33 -14.04
C GLN A 112 2.10 9.77 -13.64
N VAL A 113 2.72 9.93 -12.47
CA VAL A 113 3.25 11.21 -12.02
C VAL A 113 4.58 11.49 -12.74
N THR A 114 4.76 12.71 -13.22
CA THR A 114 6.04 13.19 -13.76
C THR A 114 6.42 14.49 -13.07
N VAL A 115 7.70 14.60 -12.70
CA VAL A 115 8.28 15.71 -11.94
C VAL A 115 9.44 16.29 -12.74
N ALA A 116 9.30 17.54 -13.17
CA ALA A 116 10.38 18.32 -13.74
C ALA A 116 10.83 19.37 -12.72
N TYR A 117 12.13 19.52 -12.45
CA TYR A 117 12.61 20.48 -11.47
C TYR A 117 13.77 21.34 -11.98
N ILE A 118 13.91 22.54 -11.41
CA ILE A 118 15.03 23.45 -11.65
C ILE A 118 15.96 23.37 -10.43
N PRO A 119 17.20 22.86 -10.58
CA PRO A 119 18.15 22.78 -9.46
C PRO A 119 18.54 24.17 -8.96
N LYS A 120 18.92 24.29 -7.67
CA LYS A 120 19.45 25.55 -7.10
C LYS A 120 20.78 25.95 -7.71
N ASP A 121 21.65 24.98 -7.92
CA ASP A 121 22.94 25.17 -8.56
C ASP A 121 22.81 24.94 -10.07
N ARG A 122 23.51 25.76 -10.86
CA ARG A 122 23.54 25.63 -12.33
C ARG A 122 24.13 24.29 -12.77
N ASP A 123 25.06 23.76 -11.98
CA ASP A 123 25.69 22.45 -12.16
C ASP A 123 25.58 21.67 -10.83
N PRO A 124 24.42 21.05 -10.56
CA PRO A 124 24.17 20.36 -9.30
C PRO A 124 25.09 19.14 -9.19
N ARG A 125 25.65 18.90 -8.00
CA ARG A 125 26.49 17.72 -7.77
C ARG A 125 25.64 16.46 -7.93
N SER A 126 26.25 15.36 -8.39
CA SER A 126 25.55 14.08 -8.55
C SER A 126 24.83 13.62 -7.27
N ASN A 127 25.43 13.84 -6.09
CA ASN A 127 24.80 13.56 -4.78
C ASN A 127 23.48 14.31 -4.58
N ASP A 128 23.42 15.57 -5.01
CA ASP A 128 22.23 16.42 -4.83
C ASP A 128 21.11 15.94 -5.76
N ILE A 129 21.45 15.59 -7.01
CA ILE A 129 20.50 15.00 -7.98
C ILE A 129 19.92 13.68 -7.45
N VAL A 130 20.78 12.80 -6.92
CA VAL A 130 20.36 11.49 -6.36
C VAL A 130 19.49 11.67 -5.12
N SER A 131 19.80 12.66 -4.28
CA SER A 131 18.99 12.97 -3.10
C SER A 131 17.62 13.52 -3.50
N ILE A 132 17.55 14.41 -4.50
CA ILE A 132 16.30 14.92 -5.05
C ILE A 132 15.48 13.77 -5.66
N GLU A 133 16.10 12.88 -6.42
CA GLU A 133 15.45 11.69 -7.01
C GLU A 133 14.78 10.85 -5.92
N LYS A 134 15.53 10.50 -4.88
CA LYS A 134 15.06 9.67 -3.77
C LYS A 134 13.88 10.32 -3.05
N ILE A 135 14.02 11.59 -2.65
CA ILE A 135 12.98 12.31 -1.90
C ILE A 135 11.72 12.49 -2.76
N ALA A 136 11.87 12.84 -4.05
CA ALA A 136 10.75 12.97 -4.97
C ALA A 136 10.04 11.63 -5.18
N PHE A 137 10.79 10.54 -5.30
CA PHE A 137 10.25 9.20 -5.44
C PHE A 137 9.45 8.77 -4.22
N GLU A 138 10.04 8.90 -3.02
CA GLU A 138 9.39 8.57 -1.73
C GLU A 138 8.12 9.40 -1.52
N THR A 139 8.17 10.71 -1.80
CA THR A 139 7.03 11.61 -1.67
C THR A 139 5.89 11.22 -2.61
N CYS A 140 6.18 11.02 -3.89
CA CYS A 140 5.16 10.61 -4.86
C CYS A 140 4.59 9.22 -4.53
N HIS A 141 5.44 8.27 -4.13
CA HIS A 141 4.99 6.94 -3.74
C HIS A 141 4.05 6.98 -2.52
N LEU A 142 4.38 7.80 -1.51
CA LEU A 142 3.53 8.01 -0.33
C LEU A 142 2.14 8.56 -0.70
N HIS A 143 2.07 9.49 -1.65
CA HIS A 143 0.84 10.20 -2.00
C HIS A 143 0.04 9.57 -3.14
N SER A 144 0.64 8.69 -3.96
CA SER A 144 0.00 8.08 -5.13
C SER A 144 0.19 6.57 -5.27
N GLY A 145 0.93 5.91 -4.37
CA GLY A 145 1.20 4.47 -4.41
C GLY A 145 2.18 4.03 -5.52
N THR A 146 2.74 4.96 -6.30
CA THR A 146 3.60 4.66 -7.46
C THR A 146 4.77 5.64 -7.54
N GLY A 147 5.90 5.18 -8.06
CA GLY A 147 7.04 6.04 -8.36
C GLY A 147 6.77 7.02 -9.52
N PRO A 148 7.33 8.24 -9.48
CA PRO A 148 7.25 9.20 -10.57
C PRO A 148 8.38 9.02 -11.59
N VAL A 149 8.23 9.63 -12.78
CA VAL A 149 9.36 9.97 -13.65
C VAL A 149 9.92 11.32 -13.21
N ILE A 150 11.22 11.44 -12.98
CA ILE A 150 11.86 12.67 -12.47
C ILE A 150 13.00 13.09 -13.40
N PHE A 151 13.12 14.40 -13.66
CA PHE A 151 14.27 14.95 -14.37
C PHE A 151 14.54 16.43 -14.02
N SER A 152 15.81 16.82 -14.05
CA SER A 152 16.23 18.22 -13.96
C SER A 152 16.09 18.93 -15.30
N LEU A 153 15.55 20.15 -15.28
CA LEU A 153 15.51 21.05 -16.43
C LEU A 153 16.84 21.80 -16.53
N ARG A 154 17.49 21.68 -17.68
CA ARG A 154 18.70 22.43 -18.00
C ARG A 154 18.37 23.86 -18.41
N GLU A 155 19.37 24.73 -18.36
CA GLU A 155 19.24 26.16 -18.70
C GLU A 155 18.66 26.39 -20.11
N GLU A 156 18.98 25.53 -21.07
CA GLU A 156 18.45 25.56 -22.44
C GLU A 156 16.95 25.21 -22.51
N SER A 157 16.46 24.39 -21.58
CA SER A 157 15.07 23.91 -21.53
C SER A 157 14.14 24.77 -20.69
N ILE A 158 14.68 25.61 -19.78
CA ILE A 158 13.88 26.53 -18.95
C ILE A 158 13.04 27.51 -19.80
N PRO A 159 13.57 28.14 -20.88
CA PRO A 159 12.78 29.02 -21.75
C PRO A 159 11.62 28.33 -22.47
N LEU A 160 11.64 27.00 -22.58
CA LEU A 160 10.58 26.21 -23.22
C LEU A 160 9.37 25.98 -22.30
N LEU A 161 9.49 26.33 -21.02
CA LEU A 161 8.39 26.17 -20.07
C LEU A 161 7.18 27.00 -20.51
N PRO A 162 5.98 26.40 -20.61
CA PRO A 162 4.78 27.06 -21.10
C PRO A 162 4.21 28.00 -20.03
N THR A 163 4.86 29.14 -19.86
CA THR A 163 4.46 30.20 -18.94
C THR A 163 3.36 31.07 -19.56
N SER A 164 2.36 31.40 -18.77
CA SER A 164 1.38 32.43 -19.11
C SER A 164 2.01 33.82 -18.99
N SER A 165 1.32 34.85 -19.48
CA SER A 165 1.68 36.26 -19.26
C SER A 165 1.80 36.66 -17.79
N LEU A 166 1.26 35.83 -16.87
CA LEU A 166 1.38 35.97 -15.41
C LEU A 166 2.43 35.04 -14.79
N GLY A 167 3.29 34.40 -15.59
CA GLY A 167 4.38 33.55 -15.12
C GLY A 167 3.96 32.18 -14.53
N LYS A 168 2.67 31.80 -14.63
CA LYS A 168 2.18 30.47 -14.23
C LYS A 168 2.43 29.45 -15.35
N VAL A 169 2.96 28.28 -15.00
CA VAL A 169 3.19 27.17 -15.93
C VAL A 169 1.91 26.34 -16.09
N SER A 170 1.53 26.06 -17.34
CA SER A 170 0.38 25.20 -17.66
C SER A 170 0.77 23.72 -17.66
N ARG A 171 0.19 22.91 -16.76
CA ARG A 171 0.43 21.46 -16.65
C ARG A 171 0.07 20.70 -17.93
N SER A 172 -1.05 21.05 -18.57
CA SER A 172 -1.48 20.39 -19.82
C SER A 172 -0.50 20.64 -20.96
N LYS A 173 -0.01 21.87 -21.13
CA LYS A 173 1.03 22.18 -22.12
C LYS A 173 2.37 21.52 -21.78
N LEU A 174 2.72 21.44 -20.49
CA LEU A 174 3.94 20.76 -20.04
C LEU A 174 3.88 19.25 -20.34
N ARG A 175 2.72 18.62 -20.13
CA ARG A 175 2.44 17.24 -20.54
C ARG A 175 2.65 17.06 -22.04
N THR A 176 2.08 17.93 -22.88
CA THR A 176 2.26 17.85 -24.34
C THR A 176 3.72 17.96 -24.76
N LEU A 177 4.49 18.89 -24.18
CA LEU A 177 5.91 19.04 -24.46
C LEU A 177 6.70 17.79 -24.07
N TYR A 178 6.44 17.26 -22.87
CA TYR A 178 7.04 16.02 -22.38
C TYR A 178 6.73 14.83 -23.29
N GLU A 179 5.44 14.59 -23.59
CA GLU A 179 5.00 13.47 -24.44
C GLU A 179 5.47 13.60 -25.89
N SER A 180 5.77 14.81 -26.37
CA SER A 180 6.39 15.05 -27.69
C SER A 180 7.92 14.84 -27.71
N GLY A 181 8.54 14.55 -26.57
CA GLY A 181 9.98 14.34 -26.45
C GLY A 181 10.81 15.63 -26.40
N THR A 182 10.21 16.79 -26.11
CA THR A 182 10.94 18.06 -26.01
C THR A 182 12.06 18.01 -24.97
N PHE A 183 11.86 17.25 -23.88
CA PHE A 183 12.80 17.14 -22.75
C PHE A 183 13.65 15.87 -22.77
N SER A 184 13.75 15.15 -23.90
CA SER A 184 14.51 13.88 -23.94
C SER A 184 15.97 14.04 -23.51
N ARG A 185 16.62 15.14 -23.88
CA ARG A 185 18.01 15.43 -23.46
C ARG A 185 18.15 15.65 -21.96
N ASP A 186 17.15 16.29 -21.34
CA ASP A 186 17.11 16.51 -19.90
C ASP A 186 16.94 15.17 -19.16
N ILE A 187 16.01 14.33 -19.64
CA ILE A 187 15.73 12.99 -19.10
C ILE A 187 16.94 12.08 -19.21
N ASP A 188 17.59 12.04 -20.38
CA ASP A 188 18.78 11.21 -20.62
C ASP A 188 19.94 11.62 -19.72
N ALA A 189 20.13 12.93 -19.57
CA ALA A 189 21.17 13.49 -18.72
C ALA A 189 20.98 13.14 -17.25
N HIS A 190 19.76 13.35 -16.75
CA HIS A 190 19.39 13.02 -15.38
C HIS A 190 19.59 11.52 -15.14
N SER A 191 19.12 10.69 -16.06
CA SER A 191 19.30 9.23 -16.02
C SER A 191 20.78 8.82 -16.03
N ASN A 192 21.64 9.51 -16.79
CA ASN A 192 23.07 9.23 -16.84
C ASN A 192 23.78 9.54 -15.53
N VAL A 193 23.41 10.62 -14.84
CA VAL A 193 23.95 10.91 -13.49
C VAL A 193 23.56 9.80 -12.52
N LEU A 194 22.31 9.35 -12.54
CA LEU A 194 21.86 8.24 -11.70
C LEU A 194 22.60 6.94 -12.03
N LYS A 195 22.86 6.65 -13.32
CA LYS A 195 23.67 5.49 -13.74
C LYS A 195 25.11 5.57 -13.24
N GLN A 196 25.78 6.71 -13.44
CA GLN A 196 27.17 6.92 -13.00
C GLN A 196 27.31 6.91 -11.48
N PHE A 197 26.29 7.37 -10.75
CA PHE A 197 26.27 7.29 -9.30
C PHE A 197 26.00 5.87 -8.78
N LYS A 198 25.25 5.06 -9.55
CA LYS A 198 25.00 3.65 -9.29
C LYS A 198 26.16 2.73 -9.70
N GLU A 199 27.11 3.19 -10.52
CA GLU A 199 28.39 2.50 -10.71
C GLU A 199 29.19 2.57 -9.41
N PRO A 200 29.36 1.45 -8.67
CA PRO A 200 30.07 1.50 -7.41
C PRO A 200 31.52 1.85 -7.70
N THR A 201 32.05 2.75 -6.87
CA THR A 201 33.47 2.84 -6.61
C THR A 201 33.94 1.44 -6.16
N HIS A 202 34.38 0.63 -7.13
CA HIS A 202 34.95 -0.71 -6.93
C HIS A 202 36.27 -0.58 -6.18
N ARG A 203 36.22 -0.30 -4.88
CA ARG A 203 37.35 -0.46 -3.95
C ARG A 203 36.82 -0.88 -2.59
N LEU A 204 36.55 -2.18 -2.46
CA LEU A 204 36.82 -3.04 -1.30
C LEU A 204 36.34 -4.45 -1.66
N GLY A 205 37.29 -5.33 -2.03
CA GLY A 205 37.14 -6.80 -2.12
C GLY A 205 36.05 -7.34 -3.06
N ALA A 206 36.42 -7.77 -4.26
CA ALA A 206 35.53 -8.52 -5.14
C ALA A 206 35.07 -9.83 -4.45
N ILE A 207 33.81 -9.87 -4.04
CA ILE A 207 33.09 -11.13 -3.83
C ILE A 207 32.45 -11.43 -5.19
N GLU A 208 32.82 -12.56 -5.80
CA GLU A 208 32.18 -13.03 -7.04
C GLU A 208 30.67 -13.20 -6.80
N ILE A 209 29.85 -12.56 -7.62
CA ILE A 209 28.39 -12.71 -7.61
C ILE A 209 28.10 -14.13 -8.11
N SER A 210 27.39 -14.93 -7.31
CA SER A 210 27.01 -16.30 -7.67
C SER A 210 25.94 -16.33 -8.77
N ASP A 211 25.82 -17.44 -9.50
CA ASP A 211 24.77 -17.63 -10.53
C ASP A 211 23.36 -17.41 -9.98
N THR A 212 23.12 -17.83 -8.74
CA THR A 212 21.85 -17.62 -8.04
C THR A 212 21.60 -16.14 -7.74
N GLU A 213 22.62 -15.40 -7.29
CA GLU A 213 22.50 -13.95 -7.05
C GLU A 213 22.26 -13.19 -8.36
N SER A 214 22.93 -13.58 -9.45
CA SER A 214 22.72 -13.02 -10.78
C SER A 214 21.29 -13.26 -11.29
N LEU A 215 20.79 -14.49 -11.17
CA LEU A 215 19.40 -14.81 -11.51
C LEU A 215 18.41 -13.98 -10.70
N LEU A 216 18.63 -13.86 -9.38
CA LEU A 216 17.75 -13.08 -8.52
C LEU A 216 17.75 -11.60 -8.92
N ILE A 217 18.91 -11.03 -9.22
CA ILE A 217 19.01 -9.66 -9.74
C ILE A 217 18.22 -9.50 -11.05
N GLU A 218 18.32 -10.45 -11.98
CA GLU A 218 17.55 -10.45 -13.23
C GLU A 218 16.04 -10.48 -12.97
N LEU A 219 15.57 -11.35 -12.07
CA LEU A 219 14.16 -11.45 -11.71
C LEU A 219 13.64 -10.15 -11.05
N LEU A 220 14.44 -9.54 -10.17
CA LEU A 220 14.07 -8.26 -9.56
C LEU A 220 13.98 -7.14 -10.59
N ALA A 221 14.95 -7.11 -11.53
CA ALA A 221 15.00 -6.14 -12.61
C ALA A 221 13.81 -6.27 -13.56
N GLU A 222 13.44 -7.52 -13.91
CA GLU A 222 12.27 -7.83 -14.72
C GLU A 222 10.98 -7.33 -14.07
N LEU A 223 10.76 -7.68 -12.79
CA LEU A 223 9.53 -7.32 -12.06
C LEU A 223 9.35 -5.81 -11.91
N GLN A 224 10.43 -5.08 -11.66
CA GLN A 224 10.38 -3.62 -11.47
C GLN A 224 10.64 -2.83 -12.74
N ARG A 225 10.86 -3.51 -13.87
CA ARG A 225 11.19 -2.91 -15.18
C ARG A 225 12.36 -1.93 -15.10
N VAL A 226 13.37 -2.28 -14.30
CA VAL A 226 14.62 -1.53 -14.15
C VAL A 226 15.77 -2.31 -14.78
N ASN A 227 16.90 -1.65 -15.01
CA ASN A 227 18.07 -2.34 -15.55
C ASN A 227 18.73 -3.20 -14.45
N SER A 228 19.11 -4.44 -14.76
CA SER A 228 19.77 -5.35 -13.81
C SER A 228 21.08 -4.79 -13.26
N SER A 229 21.82 -4.00 -14.05
CA SER A 229 23.04 -3.30 -13.58
C SER A 229 22.77 -2.25 -12.49
N SER A 230 21.52 -1.87 -12.27
CA SER A 230 21.12 -0.91 -11.23
C SER A 230 20.74 -1.55 -9.90
N ILE A 231 20.75 -2.88 -9.81
CA ILE A 231 20.40 -3.66 -8.61
C ILE A 231 21.67 -4.32 -8.07
N SER A 232 22.04 -3.98 -6.84
CA SER A 232 23.13 -4.63 -6.10
C SER A 232 22.65 -5.94 -5.48
N VAL A 233 23.57 -6.86 -5.20
CA VAL A 233 23.27 -8.07 -4.41
C VAL A 233 22.73 -7.76 -3.00
N GLN A 234 22.91 -6.52 -2.52
CA GLN A 234 22.38 -6.03 -1.25
C GLN A 234 21.13 -5.15 -1.39
N THR A 235 20.67 -4.87 -2.61
CA THR A 235 19.46 -4.06 -2.82
C THR A 235 18.24 -4.81 -2.29
N SER A 236 17.53 -4.19 -1.34
CA SER A 236 16.33 -4.77 -0.77
C SER A 236 15.15 -4.66 -1.74
N ILE A 237 14.32 -5.70 -1.85
CA ILE A 237 13.09 -5.65 -2.66
C ILE A 237 12.15 -4.52 -2.20
N PHE A 238 12.17 -4.16 -0.92
CA PHE A 238 11.37 -3.05 -0.39
C PHE A 238 11.88 -1.68 -0.86
N GLU A 239 13.21 -1.52 -1.03
CA GLU A 239 13.81 -0.31 -1.60
C GLU A 239 13.46 -0.15 -3.08
N LEU A 240 13.22 -1.27 -3.76
CA LEU A 240 12.77 -1.30 -5.16
C LEU A 240 11.27 -1.08 -5.31
N GLY A 241 10.54 -0.80 -4.22
CA GLY A 241 9.11 -0.53 -4.27
C GLY A 241 8.24 -1.77 -4.50
N PHE A 242 8.73 -2.98 -4.17
CA PHE A 242 7.92 -4.19 -4.27
C PHE A 242 6.65 -4.08 -3.42
N SER A 243 5.51 -4.25 -4.07
CA SER A 243 4.23 -4.45 -3.39
C SER A 243 4.10 -5.89 -2.88
N SER A 244 3.09 -6.14 -2.04
CA SER A 244 2.72 -7.49 -1.58
C SER A 244 2.56 -8.49 -2.72
N ILE A 245 2.10 -8.00 -3.87
CA ILE A 245 1.86 -8.77 -5.08
C ILE A 245 3.18 -9.14 -5.75
N ASP A 246 4.13 -8.20 -5.79
CA ASP A 246 5.43 -8.43 -6.42
C ASP A 246 6.26 -9.45 -5.63
N VAL A 247 6.08 -9.51 -4.30
CA VAL A 247 6.69 -10.57 -3.47
C VAL A 247 6.13 -11.95 -3.84
N ILE A 248 4.82 -12.05 -4.10
CA ILE A 248 4.21 -13.30 -4.54
C ILE A 248 4.70 -13.67 -5.95
N ARG A 249 4.74 -12.72 -6.89
CA ARG A 249 5.28 -12.93 -8.24
C ARG A 249 6.73 -13.42 -8.19
N LEU A 250 7.57 -12.79 -7.36
CA LEU A 250 8.96 -13.16 -7.16
C LEU A 250 9.10 -14.61 -6.66
N LYS A 251 8.27 -15.03 -5.69
CA LYS A 251 8.22 -16.44 -5.22
C LYS A 251 8.11 -17.41 -6.39
N LEU A 252 7.24 -17.11 -7.34
CA LEU A 252 6.91 -18.01 -8.44
C LEU A 252 7.97 -18.02 -9.50
N LEU A 253 8.49 -16.85 -9.87
CA LEU A 253 9.58 -16.78 -10.83
C LEU A 253 10.79 -17.53 -10.31
N ILE A 254 11.11 -17.39 -9.03
CA ILE A 254 12.15 -18.19 -8.37
C ILE A 254 11.79 -19.68 -8.43
N SER A 255 10.55 -20.03 -8.09
CA SER A 255 10.13 -21.44 -8.06
C SER A 255 10.19 -22.10 -9.43
N HIS A 256 9.79 -21.38 -10.47
CA HIS A 256 9.81 -21.85 -11.86
C HIS A 256 11.24 -21.94 -12.40
N ARG A 257 12.10 -20.96 -12.11
CA ARG A 257 13.48 -20.92 -12.63
C ARG A 257 14.43 -21.87 -11.91
N LEU A 258 14.23 -22.08 -10.61
CA LEU A 258 15.11 -22.89 -9.77
C LEU A 258 14.52 -24.27 -9.40
N GLY A 259 13.26 -24.54 -9.72
CA GLY A 259 12.61 -25.82 -9.41
C GLY A 259 12.38 -26.08 -7.92
N ILE A 260 12.43 -25.04 -7.08
CA ILE A 260 12.28 -25.11 -5.62
C ILE A 260 11.05 -24.33 -5.16
N THR A 261 10.36 -24.74 -4.10
CA THR A 261 9.31 -23.89 -3.51
C THR A 261 9.89 -23.05 -2.37
N VAL A 262 9.88 -21.72 -2.52
CA VAL A 262 10.36 -20.79 -1.49
C VAL A 262 9.17 -20.21 -0.72
N PRO A 263 9.08 -20.36 0.62
CA PRO A 263 8.02 -19.69 1.38
C PRO A 263 8.05 -18.17 1.20
N VAL A 264 6.89 -17.51 1.11
CA VAL A 264 6.82 -16.04 1.02
C VAL A 264 7.54 -15.38 2.21
N THR A 265 7.48 -16.03 3.37
CA THR A 265 8.17 -15.59 4.58
C THR A 265 9.69 -15.57 4.41
N THR A 266 10.27 -16.46 3.60
CA THR A 266 11.71 -16.44 3.28
C THR A 266 12.07 -15.22 2.44
N LEU A 267 11.25 -14.85 1.47
CA LEU A 267 11.48 -13.66 0.63
C LEU A 267 11.43 -12.37 1.45
N ILE A 268 10.48 -12.28 2.38
CA ILE A 268 10.36 -11.13 3.27
C ILE A 268 11.50 -11.11 4.30
N LYS A 269 11.88 -12.26 4.86
CA LYS A 269 13.00 -12.38 5.82
C LYS A 269 14.37 -12.12 5.21
N GLN A 270 14.53 -12.40 3.92
CA GLN A 270 15.80 -12.32 3.20
C GLN A 270 15.59 -11.47 1.96
N PRO A 271 15.33 -10.15 2.12
CA PRO A 271 14.80 -9.31 1.05
C PRO A 271 15.86 -8.84 0.05
N THR A 272 17.09 -9.35 0.10
CA THR A 272 18.18 -9.00 -0.83
C THR A 272 18.58 -10.21 -1.66
N PRO A 273 19.08 -10.04 -2.91
CA PRO A 273 19.57 -11.16 -3.71
C PRO A 273 20.58 -12.03 -2.98
N SER A 274 21.52 -11.45 -2.23
CA SER A 274 22.54 -12.18 -1.50
C SER A 274 21.97 -13.00 -0.33
N ALA A 275 21.11 -12.38 0.48
CA ALA A 275 20.45 -13.03 1.60
C ALA A 275 19.56 -14.20 1.11
N LEU A 276 18.82 -13.96 0.03
CA LEU A 276 17.92 -14.93 -0.55
C LEU A 276 18.67 -16.08 -1.22
N ALA A 277 19.73 -15.79 -1.99
CA ALA A 277 20.61 -16.81 -2.56
C ALA A 277 21.20 -17.72 -1.48
N LYS A 278 21.61 -17.16 -0.34
CA LYS A 278 22.10 -17.94 0.80
C LYS A 278 21.00 -18.81 1.42
N ALA A 279 19.77 -18.31 1.51
CA ALA A 279 18.63 -19.04 2.07
C ALA A 279 18.16 -20.21 1.18
N ILE A 280 18.32 -20.10 -0.14
CA ILE A 280 17.90 -21.13 -1.10
C ILE A 280 19.01 -22.10 -1.51
N ARG A 281 20.29 -21.77 -1.26
CA ARG A 281 21.46 -22.62 -1.53
C ARG A 281 21.37 -24.06 -0.99
N PRO A 282 20.83 -24.33 0.22
CA PRO A 282 20.69 -25.69 0.74
C PRO A 282 19.75 -26.59 -0.08
N CYS A 283 18.95 -26.03 -1.00
CA CYS A 283 18.00 -26.79 -1.82
C CYS A 283 18.57 -27.18 -3.19
N CYS A 284 19.66 -26.54 -3.62
CA CYS A 284 20.27 -26.79 -4.93
C CYS A 284 21.39 -27.84 -4.87
N ALA A 285 21.90 -28.15 -3.68
CA ALA A 285 22.94 -29.14 -3.45
C ALA A 285 22.36 -30.33 -2.66
N ASP A 286 22.28 -31.48 -3.34
CA ASP A 286 22.09 -32.82 -2.78
C ASP A 286 20.81 -33.12 -1.96
N ASP A 287 19.63 -33.12 -2.61
CA ASP A 287 18.64 -34.22 -2.49
C ASP A 287 17.50 -34.03 -3.51
N LEU A 288 17.51 -34.79 -4.61
CA LEU A 288 16.41 -34.82 -5.59
C LEU A 288 15.17 -35.59 -5.07
N SER A 289 15.12 -35.88 -3.77
CA SER A 289 13.99 -36.50 -3.11
C SER A 289 13.35 -35.50 -2.13
N SER A 290 12.27 -34.86 -2.59
CA SER A 290 11.44 -33.85 -1.89
C SER A 290 12.03 -32.43 -1.75
N GLY A 291 12.08 -31.69 -2.88
CA GLY A 291 12.42 -30.26 -2.97
C GLY A 291 11.41 -29.28 -2.34
N VAL A 292 10.80 -29.65 -1.21
CA VAL A 292 10.05 -28.73 -0.36
C VAL A 292 10.97 -28.33 0.77
N LEU A 293 11.32 -27.04 0.84
CA LEU A 293 11.72 -26.43 2.10
C LEU A 293 10.62 -26.75 3.10
N ASN A 294 10.85 -27.69 4.02
CA ASN A 294 10.01 -27.87 5.20
C ASN A 294 10.74 -27.28 6.42
N PRO A 295 11.09 -25.97 6.43
CA PRO A 295 11.50 -25.34 7.66
C PRO A 295 10.27 -25.43 8.55
N GLY A 296 10.45 -25.89 9.79
CA GLY A 296 9.37 -25.87 10.76
C GLY A 296 8.63 -24.52 10.72
N TYR A 297 7.32 -24.54 10.96
CA TYR A 297 6.50 -23.34 10.91
C TYR A 297 7.07 -22.26 11.84
N ASP A 298 7.46 -21.12 11.26
CA ASP A 298 7.82 -19.89 11.97
C ASP A 298 6.80 -18.81 11.61
N PRO A 299 5.99 -18.34 12.58
CA PRO A 299 4.93 -17.38 12.32
C PRO A 299 5.48 -15.98 12.01
N VAL A 300 6.74 -15.68 12.35
CA VAL A 300 7.27 -14.31 12.27
C VAL A 300 7.61 -13.95 10.85
N VAL A 301 7.08 -12.83 10.39
CA VAL A 301 7.44 -12.11 9.18
C VAL A 301 8.10 -10.80 9.59
N VAL A 302 9.28 -10.51 9.05
CA VAL A 302 10.08 -9.35 9.44
C VAL A 302 9.90 -8.25 8.41
N PHE A 303 9.26 -7.15 8.78
CA PHE A 303 9.15 -5.98 7.91
C PHE A 303 10.31 -5.01 8.12
N LYS A 304 10.74 -4.83 9.37
CA LYS A 304 11.91 -4.04 9.74
C LYS A 304 12.61 -4.72 10.90
N GLU A 305 13.85 -5.16 10.69
CA GLU A 305 14.58 -5.95 11.70
C GLU A 305 15.31 -5.08 12.74
N THR A 306 15.83 -3.94 12.30
CA THR A 306 16.71 -3.09 13.10
C THR A 306 15.98 -1.87 13.65
N GLY A 307 16.45 -1.42 14.80
CA GLY A 307 15.95 -0.23 15.47
C GLY A 307 16.13 -0.31 16.98
N SER A 308 16.11 0.85 17.63
CA SER A 308 16.32 0.96 19.09
C SER A 308 15.02 1.07 19.88
N LYS A 309 13.90 1.41 19.23
CA LYS A 309 12.59 1.53 19.89
C LYS A 309 11.96 0.16 20.13
N THR A 310 10.99 0.12 21.05
CA THR A 310 10.17 -1.06 21.33
C THR A 310 9.55 -1.64 20.05
N PRO A 311 9.85 -2.90 19.68
CA PRO A 311 9.30 -3.52 18.48
C PRO A 311 7.77 -3.55 18.45
N LEU A 312 7.20 -3.31 17.26
CA LEU A 312 5.76 -3.47 17.00
C LEU A 312 5.49 -4.86 16.41
N TRP A 313 4.58 -5.60 17.06
CA TRP A 313 4.12 -6.91 16.63
C TRP A 313 2.71 -6.84 16.07
N LEU A 314 2.54 -7.18 14.79
CA LEU A 314 1.29 -7.11 14.05
C LEU A 314 0.66 -8.49 13.87
N VAL A 315 -0.57 -8.69 14.35
CA VAL A 315 -1.27 -9.98 14.26
C VAL A 315 -2.21 -10.02 13.05
N HIS A 316 -2.12 -11.09 12.26
CA HIS A 316 -2.85 -11.25 10.99
C HIS A 316 -4.39 -11.08 11.11
N PRO A 317 -5.08 -10.60 10.07
CA PRO A 317 -6.54 -10.63 9.93
C PRO A 317 -7.11 -12.04 9.69
N GLY A 318 -8.43 -12.14 9.51
CA GLY A 318 -9.14 -13.41 9.42
C GLY A 318 -8.75 -14.29 8.24
N ILE A 319 -8.11 -13.72 7.22
CA ILE A 319 -7.55 -14.47 6.08
C ILE A 319 -6.22 -15.16 6.41
N GLY A 320 -5.56 -14.84 7.54
CA GLY A 320 -4.30 -15.46 7.97
C GLY A 320 -3.02 -14.81 7.45
N GLU A 321 -3.13 -13.91 6.48
CA GLU A 321 -2.01 -13.30 5.76
C GLU A 321 -1.64 -11.92 6.33
N VAL A 322 -0.35 -11.58 6.41
CA VAL A 322 0.22 -10.34 6.98
C VAL A 322 0.58 -9.25 5.97
N LEU A 323 0.45 -9.49 4.67
CA LEU A 323 0.77 -8.59 3.57
C LEU A 323 -0.07 -7.31 3.60
N VAL A 324 -1.21 -7.32 4.28
CA VAL A 324 -2.00 -6.12 4.59
C VAL A 324 -1.17 -5.06 5.35
N PHE A 325 -0.12 -5.48 6.06
CA PHE A 325 0.73 -4.58 6.84
C PHE A 325 1.90 -3.99 6.06
N VAL A 326 2.13 -4.37 4.80
CA VAL A 326 3.23 -3.82 3.98
C VAL A 326 3.13 -2.29 3.89
N GLY A 327 1.93 -1.78 3.57
CA GLY A 327 1.69 -0.34 3.49
C GLY A 327 1.94 0.38 4.81
N LEU A 328 1.54 -0.22 5.94
CA LEU A 328 1.83 0.34 7.28
C LEU A 328 3.35 0.37 7.54
N ALA A 329 4.04 -0.74 7.28
CA ALA A 329 5.49 -0.83 7.48
C ALA A 329 6.26 0.19 6.63
N GLN A 330 5.84 0.42 5.39
CA GLN A 330 6.40 1.44 4.50
C GLN A 330 6.19 2.85 5.07
N ASN A 331 4.98 3.17 5.57
CA ASN A 331 4.68 4.46 6.20
C ASN A 331 5.45 4.68 7.52
N MET A 332 5.93 3.61 8.15
CA MET A 332 6.77 3.66 9.35
C MET A 332 8.28 3.68 9.03
N GLY A 333 8.68 3.80 7.76
CA GLY A 333 10.08 3.68 7.31
C GLY A 333 11.06 4.57 8.09
N ASP A 334 10.68 5.83 8.32
CA ASP A 334 11.48 6.83 9.06
C ASP A 334 11.51 6.61 10.58
N ASP A 335 10.59 5.79 11.12
CA ASP A 335 10.57 5.47 12.54
C ASP A 335 11.57 4.35 12.85
N ASP A 336 12.53 4.57 13.76
CA ASP A 336 13.53 3.59 14.22
C ASP A 336 12.97 2.39 15.02
N ARG A 337 11.72 1.99 14.79
CA ARG A 337 11.06 0.87 15.44
C ARG A 337 11.18 -0.41 14.59
N PRO A 338 11.66 -1.53 15.16
CA PRO A 338 11.52 -2.83 14.52
C PRO A 338 10.05 -3.22 14.33
N VAL A 339 9.69 -3.77 13.18
CA VAL A 339 8.31 -4.14 12.83
C VAL A 339 8.27 -5.59 12.41
N TYR A 340 7.47 -6.38 13.13
CA TYR A 340 7.25 -7.79 12.89
C TYR A 340 5.76 -8.07 12.71
N ALA A 341 5.42 -9.11 11.96
CA ALA A 341 4.06 -9.60 11.87
C ALA A 341 3.98 -11.10 12.07
N LEU A 342 2.84 -11.57 12.58
CA LEU A 342 2.55 -12.97 12.88
C LEU A 342 1.56 -13.50 11.86
N ARG A 343 2.03 -14.39 10.97
CA ARG A 343 1.25 -15.02 9.90
C ARG A 343 0.68 -16.36 10.35
N ALA A 344 -0.52 -16.73 9.89
CA ALA A 344 -1.14 -18.01 10.24
C ALA A 344 -0.43 -19.23 9.62
N ARG A 345 -0.65 -20.41 10.21
CA ARG A 345 -0.16 -21.71 9.72
C ARG A 345 -1.14 -22.31 8.71
N GLY A 346 -0.65 -23.05 7.72
CA GLY A 346 -1.48 -23.85 6.80
C GLY A 346 -1.50 -23.37 5.34
N PHE A 347 -0.72 -22.34 5.01
CA PHE A 347 -0.62 -21.82 3.64
C PHE A 347 0.28 -22.66 2.73
N GLU A 348 1.24 -23.39 3.30
CA GLU A 348 2.17 -24.23 2.55
C GLU A 348 1.74 -25.71 2.61
N PRO A 349 1.98 -26.50 1.55
CA PRO A 349 1.67 -27.94 1.55
C PRO A 349 2.26 -28.66 2.77
N GLY A 350 1.47 -29.51 3.41
CA GLY A 350 1.88 -30.28 4.60
C GLY A 350 1.77 -29.54 5.94
N GLN A 351 1.45 -28.25 5.96
CA GLN A 351 1.20 -27.54 7.21
C GLN A 351 -0.23 -27.76 7.71
N GLU A 352 -0.38 -28.23 8.95
CA GLU A 352 -1.68 -28.26 9.62
C GLU A 352 -2.16 -26.84 9.95
N ARG A 353 -3.47 -26.59 9.89
CA ARG A 353 -4.06 -25.32 10.34
C ARG A 353 -4.14 -25.29 11.87
N PHE A 354 -4.40 -24.13 12.46
CA PHE A 354 -4.63 -24.04 13.91
C PHE A 354 -5.95 -24.69 14.29
N LYS A 355 -5.98 -25.34 15.46
CA LYS A 355 -7.14 -26.05 15.99
C LYS A 355 -7.88 -25.24 17.05
N SER A 356 -7.20 -24.30 17.71
CA SER A 356 -7.82 -23.39 18.68
C SER A 356 -7.13 -22.04 18.77
N ILE A 357 -7.81 -21.06 19.39
CA ILE A 357 -7.26 -19.73 19.67
C ILE A 357 -6.04 -19.87 20.59
N GLU A 358 -6.12 -20.76 21.59
CA GLU A 358 -5.08 -21.00 22.56
C GLU A 358 -3.79 -21.50 21.91
N GLU A 359 -3.91 -22.43 20.96
CA GLU A 359 -2.76 -22.94 20.19
C GLU A 359 -2.06 -21.81 19.41
N ALA A 360 -2.85 -20.97 18.72
CA ALA A 360 -2.30 -19.85 17.95
C ALA A 360 -1.58 -18.85 18.87
N VAL A 361 -2.21 -18.48 19.99
CA VAL A 361 -1.66 -17.53 20.97
C VAL A 361 -0.37 -18.07 21.61
N ASP A 362 -0.32 -19.35 21.98
CA ASP A 362 0.89 -19.95 22.58
C ASP A 362 2.07 -19.95 21.61
N ILE A 363 1.82 -20.31 20.34
CA ILE A 363 2.84 -20.29 19.30
C ILE A 363 3.33 -18.86 19.05
N TYR A 364 2.42 -17.88 19.06
CA TYR A 364 2.76 -16.48 18.84
C TYR A 364 3.55 -15.88 20.01
N ILE A 365 3.17 -16.14 21.25
CA ILE A 365 3.94 -15.71 22.44
C ILE A 365 5.34 -16.33 22.42
N SER A 366 5.45 -17.62 22.11
CA SER A 366 6.74 -18.31 22.01
C SER A 366 7.65 -17.66 20.96
N ALA A 367 7.09 -17.33 19.79
CA ALA A 367 7.82 -16.65 18.72
C ALA A 367 8.23 -15.21 19.09
N ILE A 368 7.33 -14.45 19.73
CA ILE A 368 7.60 -13.09 20.24
C ILE A 368 8.77 -13.16 21.24
N ARG A 369 8.66 -13.98 22.29
CA ARG A 369 9.68 -14.07 23.36
C ARG A 369 11.03 -14.55 22.86
N LYS A 370 11.04 -15.47 21.88
CA LYS A 370 12.28 -15.95 21.26
C LYS A 370 13.05 -14.82 20.56
N ARG A 371 12.35 -13.87 19.93
CA ARG A 371 12.97 -12.78 19.16
C ARG A 371 13.15 -11.50 19.98
N GLN A 372 12.23 -11.23 20.90
CA GLN A 372 12.26 -10.11 21.83
C GLN A 372 12.12 -10.65 23.28
N PRO A 373 13.24 -11.01 23.91
CA PRO A 373 13.24 -11.49 25.30
C PRO A 373 12.94 -10.38 26.32
N GLN A 374 13.14 -9.11 25.94
CA GLN A 374 13.00 -7.97 26.83
C GLN A 374 11.71 -7.20 26.55
N ARG A 375 10.93 -6.98 27.61
CA ARG A 375 9.81 -6.04 27.68
C ARG A 375 10.33 -4.59 27.66
N PRO A 376 9.48 -3.57 27.39
CA PRO A 376 8.04 -3.65 27.11
C PRO A 376 7.72 -4.19 25.71
N TYR A 377 6.49 -4.69 25.51
CA TYR A 377 5.97 -5.08 24.21
C TYR A 377 5.02 -4.03 23.63
N ALA A 378 5.01 -3.90 22.30
CA ALA A 378 3.97 -3.17 21.56
C ALA A 378 3.33 -4.15 20.57
N ILE A 379 2.02 -4.34 20.66
CA ILE A 379 1.28 -5.35 19.91
C ILE A 379 0.07 -4.66 19.26
N ALA A 380 -0.25 -5.02 18.03
CA ALA A 380 -1.51 -4.60 17.42
C ALA A 380 -2.07 -5.71 16.53
N GLY A 381 -3.37 -5.71 16.34
CA GLY A 381 -4.04 -6.70 15.50
C GLY A 381 -5.04 -6.05 14.57
N TYR A 382 -5.05 -6.45 13.31
CA TYR A 382 -6.03 -5.98 12.33
C TYR A 382 -7.19 -6.93 12.17
N SER A 383 -8.42 -6.40 12.20
CA SER A 383 -9.64 -7.19 12.12
C SER A 383 -9.55 -8.34 13.13
N TYR A 384 -9.83 -9.59 12.74
CA TYR A 384 -9.67 -10.80 13.57
C TYR A 384 -8.39 -10.83 14.42
N GLY A 385 -7.27 -10.28 13.93
CA GLY A 385 -6.02 -10.21 14.66
C GLY A 385 -6.10 -9.41 15.95
N THR A 386 -7.03 -8.45 16.10
CA THR A 386 -7.27 -7.73 17.35
C THR A 386 -7.60 -8.70 18.49
N MET A 387 -8.47 -9.69 18.24
CA MET A 387 -8.83 -10.69 19.24
C MET A 387 -7.61 -11.47 19.72
N LEU A 388 -6.78 -11.92 18.77
CA LEU A 388 -5.54 -12.63 19.09
C LEU A 388 -4.53 -11.74 19.83
N ALA A 389 -4.38 -10.47 19.42
CA ALA A 389 -3.51 -9.50 20.07
C ALA A 389 -3.93 -9.23 21.51
N PHE A 390 -5.24 -9.14 21.77
CA PHE A 390 -5.82 -9.01 23.11
C PHE A 390 -5.50 -10.23 23.97
N GLU A 391 -5.72 -11.45 23.47
CA GLU A 391 -5.40 -12.67 24.23
C GLU A 391 -3.89 -12.87 24.45
N ILE A 392 -3.05 -12.48 23.49
CA ILE A 392 -1.59 -12.46 23.67
C ILE A 392 -1.21 -11.49 24.80
N THR A 393 -1.75 -10.27 24.77
CA THR A 393 -1.48 -9.22 25.76
C THR A 393 -1.88 -9.67 27.16
N LYS A 394 -3.10 -10.17 27.33
CA LYS A 394 -3.57 -10.75 28.61
C LYS A 394 -2.62 -11.81 29.16
N ARG A 395 -2.15 -12.74 28.33
CA ARG A 395 -1.25 -13.80 28.79
C ARG A 395 0.14 -13.28 29.15
N LEU A 396 0.66 -12.29 28.41
CA LEU A 396 1.93 -11.66 28.73
C LEU A 396 1.85 -10.88 30.05
N GLU A 397 0.81 -10.08 30.25
CA GLU A 397 0.59 -9.31 31.48
C GLU A 397 0.32 -10.21 32.70
N ALA A 398 -0.47 -11.28 32.53
CA ALA A 398 -0.70 -12.26 33.60
C ALA A 398 0.58 -12.99 34.02
N ALA A 399 1.51 -13.22 33.09
CA ALA A 399 2.78 -13.90 33.36
C ALA A 399 3.86 -12.96 33.93
N ASP A 400 3.95 -11.73 33.40
CA ASP A 400 5.11 -10.84 33.61
C ASP A 400 4.76 -9.57 34.40
N GLY A 401 3.46 -9.36 34.71
CA GLY A 401 2.94 -8.24 35.49
C GLY A 401 2.53 -7.02 34.65
N SER A 402 1.91 -6.04 35.31
CA SER A 402 1.43 -4.80 34.68
C SER A 402 2.56 -3.96 34.06
N GLY A 403 2.25 -3.28 32.96
CA GLY A 403 3.19 -2.49 32.16
C GLY A 403 4.10 -3.34 31.27
N THR A 404 3.85 -4.64 31.16
CA THR A 404 4.57 -5.54 30.26
C THR A 404 4.26 -5.21 28.80
N VAL A 405 3.01 -4.88 28.49
CA VAL A 405 2.61 -4.36 27.18
C VAL A 405 2.32 -2.87 27.35
N GLN A 406 3.01 -2.03 26.58
CA GLN A 406 2.86 -0.57 26.65
C GLN A 406 2.01 -0.01 25.51
N PHE A 407 1.65 -0.85 24.55
CA PHE A 407 0.73 -0.50 23.47
C PHE A 407 0.03 -1.75 23.00
N LEU A 408 -1.31 -1.75 23.06
CA LEU A 408 -2.16 -2.70 22.36
C LEU A 408 -3.05 -1.93 21.38
N GLY A 409 -2.86 -2.15 20.08
CA GLY A 409 -3.69 -1.54 19.03
C GLY A 409 -4.79 -2.48 18.53
N SER A 410 -6.05 -2.07 18.67
CA SER A 410 -7.18 -2.67 17.93
C SER A 410 -7.38 -1.93 16.62
N PHE A 411 -7.11 -2.59 15.49
CA PHE A 411 -7.42 -2.01 14.19
C PHE A 411 -8.74 -2.56 13.67
N ASN A 412 -9.81 -1.83 13.97
CA ASN A 412 -11.14 -1.95 13.36
C ASN A 412 -11.88 -3.27 13.62
N LEU A 413 -11.77 -3.83 14.83
CA LEU A 413 -12.57 -4.98 15.28
C LEU A 413 -13.24 -4.70 16.64
N PRO A 414 -14.55 -4.94 16.82
CA PRO A 414 -15.20 -4.86 18.12
C PRO A 414 -14.88 -6.08 19.00
N PRO A 415 -15.05 -6.00 20.33
CA PRO A 415 -14.75 -7.12 21.22
C PRO A 415 -15.67 -8.33 20.97
N HIS A 416 -16.96 -8.09 20.73
CA HIS A 416 -17.93 -9.17 20.52
C HIS A 416 -18.06 -9.55 19.05
N ILE A 417 -17.35 -10.58 18.63
CA ILE A 417 -17.30 -11.04 17.23
C ILE A 417 -18.08 -12.33 16.95
N LYS A 418 -18.52 -13.02 18.00
CA LYS A 418 -19.16 -14.34 17.96
C LYS A 418 -20.22 -14.50 16.87
N THR A 419 -21.17 -13.56 16.81
CA THR A 419 -22.27 -13.59 15.83
C THR A 419 -21.76 -13.50 14.39
N ARG A 420 -20.80 -12.60 14.14
CA ARG A 420 -20.20 -12.46 12.80
C ARG A 420 -19.41 -13.70 12.40
N MET A 421 -18.64 -14.28 13.33
CA MET A 421 -17.85 -15.48 13.05
C MET A 421 -18.75 -16.67 12.66
N LYS A 422 -19.95 -16.78 13.25
CA LYS A 422 -20.94 -17.83 12.89
C LYS A 422 -21.55 -17.65 11.50
N GLN A 423 -21.53 -16.44 10.94
CA GLN A 423 -22.10 -16.15 9.62
C GLN A 423 -21.13 -16.43 8.47
N LEU A 424 -19.83 -16.57 8.76
CA LEU A 424 -18.82 -16.79 7.73
C LEU A 424 -18.83 -18.25 7.28
N VAL A 425 -19.37 -18.51 6.09
CA VAL A 425 -19.24 -19.81 5.42
C VAL A 425 -18.01 -19.82 4.52
N TRP A 426 -17.59 -21.02 4.08
CA TRP A 426 -16.39 -21.21 3.25
C TRP A 426 -16.42 -20.33 1.99
N ASN A 427 -17.59 -20.23 1.35
CA ASN A 427 -17.76 -19.42 0.14
C ASN A 427 -17.55 -17.92 0.43
N ASN A 428 -17.97 -17.40 1.59
CA ASN A 428 -17.64 -16.01 1.95
C ASN A 428 -16.13 -15.81 2.09
N CYS A 429 -15.44 -16.77 2.70
CA CYS A 429 -13.99 -16.71 2.85
C CYS A 429 -13.29 -16.75 1.48
N LEU A 430 -13.78 -17.57 0.55
CA LEU A 430 -13.28 -17.62 -0.83
C LEU A 430 -13.44 -16.26 -1.51
N LEU A 431 -14.63 -15.67 -1.46
CA LEU A 431 -14.94 -14.38 -2.06
C LEU A 431 -14.06 -13.25 -1.48
N HIS A 432 -13.96 -13.16 -0.16
CA HIS A 432 -13.13 -12.14 0.49
C HIS A 432 -11.64 -12.32 0.15
N LEU A 433 -11.17 -13.57 0.05
CA LEU A 433 -9.79 -13.86 -0.30
C LEU A 433 -9.47 -13.40 -1.72
N VAL A 434 -10.31 -13.73 -2.71
CA VAL A 434 -10.05 -13.35 -4.10
C VAL A 434 -10.17 -11.85 -4.33
N TYR A 435 -11.11 -11.19 -3.64
CA TYR A 435 -11.19 -9.73 -3.62
C TYR A 435 -9.91 -9.11 -3.03
N PHE A 436 -9.43 -9.62 -1.88
CA PHE A 436 -8.21 -9.13 -1.25
C PHE A 436 -6.96 -9.32 -2.11
N LEU A 437 -6.91 -10.41 -2.89
CA LEU A 437 -5.82 -10.69 -3.83
C LEU A 437 -5.89 -9.87 -5.13
N GLY A 438 -6.97 -9.12 -5.33
CA GLY A 438 -7.24 -8.36 -6.55
C GLY A 438 -7.54 -9.26 -7.75
N LEU A 439 -8.11 -10.44 -7.50
CA LEU A 439 -8.56 -11.39 -8.53
C LEU A 439 -9.96 -11.07 -9.05
N THR A 440 -10.75 -10.34 -8.25
CA THR A 440 -12.07 -9.83 -8.61
C THR A 440 -12.17 -8.35 -8.30
N THR A 441 -13.09 -7.63 -8.94
CA THR A 441 -13.32 -6.21 -8.65
C THR A 441 -14.23 -6.01 -7.42
N GLU A 442 -14.33 -4.77 -6.93
CA GLU A 442 -15.30 -4.42 -5.88
C GLU A 442 -16.75 -4.61 -6.39
N GLU A 443 -17.02 -4.25 -7.64
CA GLU A 443 -18.34 -4.45 -8.27
C GLU A 443 -18.70 -5.94 -8.33
N ASP A 444 -17.76 -6.79 -8.72
CA ASP A 444 -17.94 -8.25 -8.72
C ASP A 444 -18.26 -8.77 -7.32
N ALA A 445 -17.48 -8.34 -6.32
CA ALA A 445 -17.66 -8.79 -4.94
C ALA A 445 -19.04 -8.40 -4.39
N GLU A 446 -19.49 -7.15 -4.60
CA GLU A 446 -20.82 -6.69 -4.18
C GLU A 446 -21.94 -7.48 -4.87
N LYS A 447 -21.78 -7.77 -6.17
CA LYS A 447 -22.77 -8.51 -6.97
C LYS A 447 -22.90 -9.96 -6.51
N ILE A 448 -21.78 -10.60 -6.17
CA ILE A 448 -21.76 -11.98 -5.67
C ILE A 448 -22.33 -12.05 -4.25
N GLU A 449 -22.00 -11.09 -3.39
CA GLU A 449 -22.49 -11.06 -2.00
C GLU A 449 -24.02 -10.94 -1.94
N GLY A 450 -24.65 -10.31 -2.94
CA GLY A 450 -26.11 -10.23 -3.11
C GLY A 450 -26.79 -11.43 -3.79
N SER A 451 -26.07 -12.53 -4.04
CA SER A 451 -26.56 -13.71 -4.77
C SER A 451 -26.64 -14.98 -3.90
N ASP A 452 -27.11 -16.09 -4.49
CA ASP A 452 -27.14 -17.42 -3.84
C ASP A 452 -25.74 -18.08 -3.71
N PHE A 453 -24.66 -17.35 -4.01
CA PHE A 453 -23.28 -17.85 -3.96
C PHE A 453 -22.91 -18.50 -2.62
N GLN A 454 -23.43 -17.98 -1.50
CA GLN A 454 -23.16 -18.54 -0.17
C GLN A 454 -23.75 -19.96 0.01
N ALA A 455 -24.81 -20.29 -0.73
CA ALA A 455 -25.50 -21.57 -0.66
C ALA A 455 -24.97 -22.60 -1.68
N MET A 456 -24.13 -22.19 -2.64
CA MET A 456 -23.50 -23.09 -3.60
C MET A 456 -22.61 -24.12 -2.89
N ASP A 457 -22.52 -25.32 -3.45
CA ASP A 457 -21.50 -26.28 -3.02
C ASP A 457 -20.09 -25.73 -3.34
N ARG A 458 -19.08 -26.22 -2.61
CA ARG A 458 -17.73 -25.66 -2.69
C ARG A 458 -17.10 -25.77 -4.08
N ASP A 459 -17.40 -26.83 -4.84
CA ASP A 459 -16.79 -27.03 -6.14
C ASP A 459 -17.39 -26.10 -7.20
N SER A 460 -18.73 -25.94 -7.16
CA SER A 460 -19.43 -24.95 -7.97
C SER A 460 -19.00 -23.53 -7.65
N ALA A 461 -18.90 -23.17 -6.36
CA ALA A 461 -18.44 -21.85 -5.93
C ALA A 461 -17.00 -21.57 -6.37
N LEU A 462 -16.11 -22.56 -6.23
CA LEU A 462 -14.73 -22.46 -6.67
C LEU A 462 -14.63 -22.28 -8.18
N THR A 463 -15.39 -23.06 -8.96
CA THR A 463 -15.41 -22.95 -10.42
C THR A 463 -15.93 -21.58 -10.86
N TYR A 464 -17.02 -21.10 -10.26
CA TYR A 464 -17.57 -19.76 -10.53
C TYR A 464 -16.54 -18.65 -10.27
N ILE A 465 -15.81 -18.72 -9.15
CA ILE A 465 -14.76 -17.74 -8.83
C ILE A 465 -13.57 -17.84 -9.79
N LEU A 466 -13.16 -19.05 -10.17
CA LEU A 466 -12.06 -19.23 -11.12
C LEU A 466 -12.41 -18.69 -12.51
N ASP A 467 -13.64 -18.85 -12.96
CA ASP A 467 -14.12 -18.33 -14.25
C ASP A 467 -14.20 -16.80 -14.27
N LEU A 468 -14.44 -16.19 -13.11
CA LEU A 468 -14.47 -14.73 -12.95
C LEU A 468 -13.08 -14.13 -12.69
N SER A 469 -12.18 -14.92 -12.11
CA SER A 469 -10.86 -14.43 -11.71
C SER A 469 -10.00 -14.12 -12.93
N ASP A 470 -9.21 -13.05 -12.83
CA ASP A 470 -8.19 -12.77 -13.83
C ASP A 470 -7.15 -13.90 -13.87
N ALA A 471 -7.08 -14.61 -15.00
CA ALA A 471 -6.22 -15.77 -15.17
C ALA A 471 -4.73 -15.39 -15.20
N GLU A 472 -4.38 -14.22 -15.76
CA GLU A 472 -3.03 -13.69 -15.72
C GLU A 472 -2.65 -13.36 -14.29
N ARG A 473 -3.57 -12.72 -13.56
CA ARG A 473 -3.42 -12.42 -12.13
C ARG A 473 -3.27 -13.66 -11.24
N MET A 474 -4.05 -14.72 -11.51
CA MET A 474 -3.90 -16.01 -10.82
C MET A 474 -2.52 -16.62 -11.07
N HIS A 475 -2.05 -16.54 -12.32
CA HIS A 475 -0.71 -17.01 -12.68
C HIS A 475 0.38 -16.18 -12.01
N GLU A 476 0.24 -14.85 -11.96
CA GLU A 476 1.13 -13.93 -11.27
C GLU A 476 1.18 -14.16 -9.75
N LEU A 477 0.06 -14.58 -9.15
CA LEU A 477 -0.01 -14.96 -7.74
C LEU A 477 0.39 -16.43 -7.51
N GLY A 478 0.51 -17.18 -8.61
CA GLY A 478 0.84 -18.62 -8.65
C GLY A 478 -0.03 -19.41 -7.72
N LEU A 479 -1.27 -18.95 -7.68
CA LEU A 479 -2.33 -19.56 -6.94
C LEU A 479 -3.01 -20.48 -7.94
N ASP A 480 -2.66 -21.76 -7.88
CA ASP A 480 -3.41 -22.79 -8.59
C ASP A 480 -4.71 -23.11 -7.83
N ARG A 481 -5.62 -23.86 -8.47
CA ARG A 481 -6.88 -24.27 -7.83
C ARG A 481 -6.66 -24.93 -6.45
N PRO A 482 -5.72 -25.88 -6.28
CA PRO A 482 -5.38 -26.42 -4.96
C PRO A 482 -4.87 -25.38 -3.94
N GLY A 483 -4.07 -24.41 -4.38
CA GLY A 483 -3.57 -23.31 -3.56
C GLY A 483 -4.69 -22.40 -3.09
N LEU A 484 -5.60 -22.02 -3.98
CA LEU A 484 -6.76 -21.21 -3.65
C LEU A 484 -7.65 -21.91 -2.61
N VAL A 485 -7.87 -23.22 -2.75
CA VAL A 485 -8.59 -24.03 -1.76
C VAL A 485 -7.85 -24.03 -0.42
N ARG A 486 -6.53 -24.28 -0.39
CA ARG A 486 -5.75 -24.29 0.85
C ARG A 486 -5.82 -22.94 1.58
N TRP A 487 -5.66 -21.84 0.86
CA TRP A 487 -5.71 -20.50 1.45
C TRP A 487 -7.12 -20.18 1.95
N THR A 488 -8.15 -20.60 1.21
CA THR A 488 -9.54 -20.46 1.64
C THR A 488 -9.82 -21.28 2.90
N ASP A 489 -9.28 -22.50 3.01
CA ASP A 489 -9.41 -23.33 4.21
C ASP A 489 -8.75 -22.68 5.43
N VAL A 490 -7.59 -22.02 5.28
CA VAL A 490 -6.99 -21.20 6.35
C VAL A 490 -7.94 -20.07 6.76
N ALA A 491 -8.43 -19.30 5.79
CA ALA A 491 -9.35 -18.19 6.02
C ALA A 491 -10.71 -18.62 6.57
N TYR A 492 -11.09 -19.89 6.38
CA TYR A 492 -12.32 -20.47 6.91
C TYR A 492 -12.16 -21.03 8.33
N ASP A 493 -11.06 -21.72 8.60
CA ASP A 493 -10.83 -22.36 9.91
C ASP A 493 -10.50 -21.33 11.01
N LEU A 494 -9.85 -20.21 10.66
CA LEU A 494 -9.56 -19.12 11.61
C LEU A 494 -10.83 -18.58 12.30
N PRO A 495 -11.83 -18.01 11.60
CA PRO A 495 -13.10 -17.59 12.20
C PRO A 495 -13.83 -18.68 12.98
N ARG A 496 -13.73 -19.95 12.56
CA ARG A 496 -14.43 -21.07 13.23
C ARG A 496 -14.00 -21.26 14.68
N MET A 497 -12.71 -21.06 14.97
CA MET A 497 -12.20 -21.09 16.34
C MET A 497 -12.82 -20.02 17.23
N ALA A 498 -13.30 -18.91 16.63
CA ALA A 498 -13.91 -17.79 17.34
C ALA A 498 -15.46 -17.81 17.37
N THR A 499 -16.10 -18.90 16.92
CA THR A 499 -17.58 -19.01 16.93
C THR A 499 -18.19 -19.11 18.32
N GLN A 500 -17.38 -19.41 19.34
CA GLN A 500 -17.75 -19.40 20.75
C GLN A 500 -16.93 -18.43 21.59
N TYR A 501 -16.12 -17.59 20.93
CA TYR A 501 -15.30 -16.61 21.62
C TYR A 501 -16.17 -15.51 22.20
N ASP A 502 -16.04 -15.30 23.50
CA ASP A 502 -16.53 -14.12 24.21
C ASP A 502 -15.34 -13.54 24.99
N PRO A 503 -15.02 -12.24 24.79
CA PRO A 503 -13.90 -11.60 25.46
C PRO A 503 -14.14 -11.55 26.98
N HIS A 504 -13.08 -11.78 27.73
CA HIS A 504 -13.08 -11.80 29.20
C HIS A 504 -11.71 -11.35 29.72
N GLY A 505 -11.68 -10.86 30.96
CA GLY A 505 -10.47 -10.27 31.54
C GLY A 505 -10.17 -8.88 30.98
N GLU A 506 -9.14 -8.23 31.51
CA GLU A 506 -8.78 -6.86 31.19
C GLU A 506 -7.30 -6.79 30.80
N VAL A 507 -6.92 -5.71 30.12
CA VAL A 507 -5.54 -5.36 29.78
C VAL A 507 -5.23 -3.94 30.25
N ASP A 508 -3.95 -3.64 30.48
CA ASP A 508 -3.54 -2.35 31.04
C ASP A 508 -3.76 -1.16 30.08
N VAL A 509 -3.66 -1.40 28.77
CA VAL A 509 -3.76 -0.36 27.74
C VAL A 509 -4.41 -0.94 26.49
N LEU A 510 -5.26 -0.15 25.83
CA LEU A 510 -5.89 -0.51 24.56
C LEU A 510 -6.28 0.73 23.76
N ASP A 511 -5.65 0.92 22.60
CA ASP A 511 -5.97 1.97 21.65
C ASP A 511 -6.81 1.42 20.50
N VAL A 512 -7.97 2.01 20.26
CA VAL A 512 -8.91 1.54 19.22
C VAL A 512 -8.90 2.48 18.01
N PHE A 513 -8.46 1.93 16.87
CA PHE A 513 -8.46 2.60 15.57
C PHE A 513 -9.65 2.11 14.75
N TYR A 514 -10.39 3.04 14.16
CA TYR A 514 -11.60 2.70 13.40
C TYR A 514 -11.51 3.18 11.96
N ALA A 515 -12.02 2.36 11.05
CA ALA A 515 -12.16 2.66 9.63
C ALA A 515 -13.64 2.64 9.24
N LYS A 516 -13.93 2.82 7.94
CA LYS A 516 -15.29 2.62 7.44
C LYS A 516 -15.62 1.12 7.57
N PRO A 517 -16.72 0.73 8.26
CA PRO A 517 -17.10 -0.67 8.37
C PRO A 517 -17.59 -1.21 7.02
N LEU A 518 -17.60 -2.53 6.88
CA LEU A 518 -18.40 -3.18 5.84
C LEU A 518 -19.88 -2.85 6.05
N LYS A 519 -20.66 -2.70 4.97
CA LYS A 519 -22.11 -2.40 5.04
C LYS A 519 -22.86 -3.42 5.91
N ALA A 520 -22.44 -4.68 5.88
CA ALA A 520 -23.01 -5.76 6.69
C ALA A 520 -22.72 -5.64 8.20
N ALA A 521 -21.70 -4.86 8.60
CA ALA A 521 -21.29 -4.71 10.00
C ALA A 521 -21.93 -3.50 10.68
N ALA A 522 -21.98 -2.34 10.00
CA ALA A 522 -22.67 -1.14 10.47
C ALA A 522 -22.94 -0.18 9.29
N PRO A 523 -24.02 0.63 9.35
CA PRO A 523 -24.40 1.51 8.24
C PRO A 523 -23.47 2.72 8.06
N ASN A 524 -22.79 3.16 9.12
CA ASN A 524 -21.88 4.31 9.08
C ASN A 524 -20.78 4.23 10.15
N LYS A 525 -19.78 5.11 10.02
CA LYS A 525 -18.61 5.18 10.93
C LYS A 525 -18.98 5.54 12.38
N GLU A 526 -19.98 6.38 12.56
CA GLU A 526 -20.37 6.87 13.89
C GLU A 526 -21.02 5.74 14.71
N GLU A 527 -21.95 5.01 14.10
CA GLU A 527 -22.55 3.84 14.73
C GLU A 527 -21.52 2.75 15.00
N TRP A 528 -20.62 2.49 14.05
CA TRP A 528 -19.54 1.53 14.22
C TRP A 528 -18.66 1.85 15.43
N ARG A 529 -18.25 3.12 15.56
CA ARG A 529 -17.46 3.57 16.70
C ARG A 529 -18.26 3.49 18.01
N ASN A 530 -19.43 4.13 18.05
CA ASN A 530 -20.14 4.38 19.30
C ASN A 530 -20.90 3.17 19.85
N LYS A 531 -21.27 2.19 19.02
CA LYS A 531 -22.06 1.01 19.46
C LYS A 531 -21.29 -0.31 19.42
N HIS A 532 -20.22 -0.40 18.64
CA HIS A 532 -19.49 -1.66 18.46
C HIS A 532 -18.08 -1.58 19.04
N LEU A 533 -17.28 -0.62 18.58
CA LEU A 533 -15.88 -0.51 18.99
C LEU A 533 -15.71 0.05 20.42
N SER A 534 -16.57 0.98 20.84
CA SER A 534 -16.55 1.54 22.21
C SER A 534 -16.68 0.50 23.32
N LYS A 535 -17.25 -0.67 23.03
CA LYS A 535 -17.37 -1.77 24.00
C LYS A 535 -16.03 -2.34 24.47
N TRP A 536 -14.92 -1.97 23.82
CA TRP A 536 -13.58 -2.28 24.34
C TRP A 536 -13.29 -1.60 25.68
N GLU A 537 -14.00 -0.53 26.04
CA GLU A 537 -13.92 0.12 27.35
C GLU A 537 -14.19 -0.86 28.50
N ASP A 538 -15.00 -1.90 28.28
CA ASP A 538 -15.31 -2.93 29.28
C ASP A 538 -14.13 -3.90 29.56
N TYR A 539 -13.02 -3.77 28.82
CA TYR A 539 -11.91 -4.72 28.80
C TYR A 539 -10.52 -4.06 28.92
N SER A 540 -10.46 -2.76 29.25
CA SER A 540 -9.23 -2.00 29.48
C SER A 540 -9.31 -1.24 30.80
N LEU A 541 -8.21 -1.21 31.56
CA LEU A 541 -8.12 -0.61 32.90
C LEU A 541 -8.11 0.91 32.94
#